data_AF-A0A5M5BVW1-F1
#
_entry.id   AF-A0A5M5BVW1-F1
#
_cell.length_a   1.000
_cell.length_b   1.000
_cell.length_c   1.000
_cell.angle_alpha   90.00
_cell.angle_beta   90.00
_cell.angle_gamma   90.00
#
_symmetry.space_group_name_H-M   'P 1'
#
loop_
_entity.id
_entity.type
_entity.pdbx_description
1 polymer ?
#
loop_
_entity_poly.entity_id
_entity_poly.type
_entity_poly.pdbx_seq_one_letter_code
_entity_poly.pdbx_strand_id
1 'polypeptide(L)' 'MIYNIIQSVTEKLSSLPFIEGIVLGGSRARGTHTEDSDIDIGIYYNQESFDLTAI' A
#
# COMPACT_ATOMS: atom_id res chain seq x y z
N MET A 1 16.79 -1.38 -1.49
CA MET A 1 16.16 -1.99 -0.30
C MET A 1 14.71 -1.55 -0.16
N ILE A 2 14.41 -0.24 -0.06
CA ILE A 2 13.04 0.29 0.01
C ILE A 2 12.15 -0.09 -1.19
N TYR A 3 12.64 0.00 -2.42
CA TYR A 3 11.86 -0.42 -3.59
C TYR A 3 11.41 -1.88 -3.51
N ASN A 4 12.23 -2.77 -2.93
CA ASN A 4 11.86 -4.17 -2.71
C ASN A 4 10.74 -4.29 -1.66
N ILE A 5 10.71 -3.40 -0.67
CA ILE A 5 9.62 -3.35 0.32
C ILE A 5 8.33 -2.92 -0.34
N ILE A 6 8.34 -1.84 -1.13
CA ILE A 6 7.16 -1.35 -1.86
C ILE A 6 6.61 -2.44 -2.78
N GLN A 7 7.49 -3.11 -3.53
CA GLN A 7 7.11 -4.21 -4.40
C GLN A 7 6.51 -5.39 -3.60
N SER A 8 7.17 -5.84 -2.52
CA SER A 8 6.68 -6.96 -1.71
C SER A 8 5.33 -6.67 -1.06
N VAL A 9 5.11 -5.44 -0.57
CA VAL A 9 3.82 -5.01 -0.03
C VAL A 9 2.76 -5.00 -1.13
N THR A 10 3.09 -4.46 -2.30
CA THR A 10 2.17 -4.42 -3.44
C THR A 10 1.75 -5.83 -3.89
N GLU A 11 2.70 -6.75 -4.02
CA GLU A 11 2.45 -8.16 -4.39
C GLU A 11 1.58 -8.89 -3.37
N LYS A 12 1.83 -8.69 -2.07
CA LYS A 12 1.04 -9.33 -1.02
C LYS A 12 -0.38 -8.77 -0.96
N LEU A 13 -0.54 -7.45 -1.04
CA LEU A 13 -1.84 -6.81 -1.00
C LEU A 13 -2.65 -7.10 -2.26
N SER A 14 -2.03 -7.12 -3.44
CA SER A 14 -2.74 -7.40 -4.70
C SER A 14 -3.24 -8.84 -4.82
N SER A 15 -2.69 -9.76 -4.02
CA SER A 15 -3.18 -11.14 -3.93
C SER A 15 -4.50 -11.29 -3.16
N LEU A 16 -4.93 -10.26 -2.43
CA LEU A 16 -6.13 -10.29 -1.62
C LEU A 16 -7.37 -9.97 -2.49
N PRO A 17 -8.41 -10.82 -2.49
CA PRO A 17 -9.53 -10.71 -3.43
C PRO A 17 -10.41 -9.47 -3.20
N PHE A 18 -10.31 -8.84 -2.02
CA PHE A 18 -11.07 -7.64 -1.67
C PHE A 18 -10.30 -6.33 -1.94
N ILE A 19 -9.04 -6.40 -2.38
CA ILE A 19 -8.27 -5.19 -2.72
C ILE A 19 -8.57 -4.80 -4.18
N GLU A 20 -9.06 -3.58 -4.36
CA GLU A 20 -9.41 -3.03 -5.68
C GLU A 20 -8.35 -2.07 -6.23
N GLY A 21 -7.52 -1.51 -5.34
CA GLY A 21 -6.45 -0.60 -5.74
C GLY A 21 -5.41 -0.40 -4.65
N ILE A 22 -4.17 -0.14 -5.08
CA ILE A 22 -3.03 0.14 -4.20
C ILE A 22 -2.37 1.41 -4.72
N VAL A 23 -2.12 2.37 -3.83
CA VAL A 23 -1.55 3.67 -4.19
C VAL A 23 -0.34 3.96 -3.32
N LEU A 24 0.74 4.42 -3.94
CA LEU A 24 1.88 5.01 -3.24
C LEU A 24 1.55 6.47 -2.94
N GLY A 25 1.66 6.85 -1.67
CA GLY A 25 1.46 8.22 -1.20
C GLY A 25 2.78 8.91 -0.83
N GLY A 26 2.64 10.05 -0.17
CA GLY A 26 3.75 10.65 0.54
C GLY A 26 4.85 11.28 -0.31
N SER A 27 5.98 11.49 0.34
CA SER A 27 7.19 12.06 -0.28
C SER A 27 7.74 11.16 -1.39
N ARG A 28 7.58 9.82 -1.25
CA ARG A 28 8.04 8.84 -2.25
C ARG A 28 7.24 8.90 -3.55
N ALA A 29 5.92 9.02 -3.48
CA ALA A 29 5.08 9.23 -4.66
C ALA A 29 5.38 10.57 -5.36
N ARG A 30 5.71 11.61 -4.58
CA ARG A 30 6.03 12.94 -5.11
C ARG A 30 7.49 13.11 -5.55
N GLY A 31 8.35 12.10 -5.38
CA GLY A 31 9.78 12.21 -5.67
C GLY A 31 10.56 13.19 -4.78
N THR A 32 10.03 13.54 -3.60
CA THR A 32 10.60 14.49 -2.63
C THR A 32 11.13 13.81 -1.37
N HIS A 33 11.32 12.49 -1.42
CA HIS A 33 11.76 11.69 -0.27
C HIS A 33 13.27 11.82 -0.01
N THR A 34 13.65 11.63 1.24
CA THR A 34 15.02 11.44 1.70
C THR A 34 15.29 9.97 2.02
N GLU A 35 16.52 9.63 2.38
CA GLU A 35 16.88 8.28 2.82
C GLU A 35 16.07 7.84 4.06
N ASP A 36 15.81 8.78 4.98
CA ASP A 36 15.06 8.55 6.23
C ASP A 36 13.54 8.61 6.06
N SER A 37 13.03 8.92 4.86
CA SER A 37 11.59 8.97 4.63
C SER A 37 10.94 7.60 4.76
N ASP A 38 9.75 7.58 5.35
CA ASP A 38 8.88 6.41 5.42
C ASP A 38 8.21 6.09 4.06
N ILE A 39 7.25 5.16 4.09
CA ILE A 39 6.49 4.71 2.93
C ILE A 39 5.00 4.82 3.28
N ASP A 40 4.29 5.71 2.59
CA ASP A 40 2.84 5.82 2.67
C ASP A 40 2.17 4.93 1.63
N ILE A 41 1.31 4.00 2.04
CA ILE A 41 0.51 3.15 1.14
C ILE A 41 -0.97 3.36 1.46
N GLY A 42 -1.75 3.71 0.44
CA GLY A 42 -3.21 3.70 0.51
C GLY A 42 -3.77 2.47 -0.20
N ILE A 43 -4.88 1.93 0.30
CA ILE A 43 -5.61 0.83 -0.33
C ILE A 43 -7.07 1.23 -0.59
N TYR A 44 -7.58 0.82 -1.73
CA TYR A 44 -9.01 0.76 -2.00
C TYR A 44 -9.43 -0.70 -1.86
N TYR A 45 -10.49 -0.94 -1.11
CA TYR A 45 -10.98 -2.28 -0.86
C TYR A 45 -12.50 -2.33 -0.99
N ASN A 46 -13.02 -3.51 -1.32
CA ASN A 46 -14.42 -3.79 -1.37
C ASN A 46 -14.96 -4.06 0.04
N GLN A 47 -15.77 -3.13 0.56
CA GLN A 47 -16.33 -3.22 1.92
C GLN A 47 -17.23 -4.44 2.15
N GLU A 48 -17.91 -4.96 1.12
CA GLU A 48 -18.78 -6.14 1.26
C GLU A 48 -17.98 -7.43 1.50
N SER A 49 -16.69 -7.43 1.15
CA SER A 49 -15.79 -8.60 1.24
C SER A 49 -14.67 -8.44 2.27
N PHE A 50 -14.59 -7.28 2.93
CA PHE A 50 -13.59 -6.99 3.96
C PHE A 50 -14.24 -6.31 5.17
N ASP A 51 -14.38 -7.07 6.25
CA ASP A 51 -14.90 -6.58 7.52
C ASP A 51 -13.79 -5.92 8.35
N LEU A 52 -13.73 -4.59 8.28
CA LEU A 52 -12.81 -3.79 9.10
C LEU A 52 -13.05 -3.92 10.61
N THR A 53 -14.26 -4.27 11.04
CA THR A 53 -14.58 -4.34 12.48
C THR A 53 -14.06 -5.63 13.13
N ALA A 54 -13.65 -6.60 12.33
CA ALA A 54 -13.06 -7.85 12.78
C ALA A 54 -11.53 -7.77 13.04
N ILE A 55 -10.92 -6.60 12.86
CA ILE A 55 -9.48 -6.33 13.02
C ILE A 55 -9.25 -5.53 14.30
#